data_AF-A0A351TGR1-F1
#
_entry.id   AF-A0A351TGR1-F1
#
_cell.length_a   1.000
_cell.length_b   1.000
_cell.length_c   1.000
_cell.angle_alpha   90.00
_cell.angle_beta   90.00
_cell.angle_gamma   90.00
#
_symmetry.space_group_name_H-M   'P 1'
#
loop_
_entity.id
_entity.type
_entity.pdbx_description
1 polymer ?
#
loop_
_entity_poly.entity_id
_entity_poly.type
_entity_poly.pdbx_seq_one_letter_code
_entity_poly.pdbx_strand_id
1 'polypeptide(L)'
;MTIPVCLVEEHHEAYFCWHYFMDREWIGKEGNYLLHIDHHDDLAVPCYHWDFSRMPGNYREAVDFVYQVLGVADFILPAVYEKLFNVVHLMLRVSPQEYQDMKYVMKAKETELILSKEIPLVHGKYRNDADSGYVFYTMRKGGLKPIQIQEPLVLDVDLDYFCWDDSCATGTESRIEITREAYEEFVSDRYHPFRLMAKRIMEAEERDGKYYSYFAY
;
A
#
# COMPACT_ATOMS: atom_id res chain seq x y z
N MET A 1 -25.91 10.49 15.86
CA MET A 1 -24.54 9.93 15.94
C MET A 1 -23.73 10.63 14.87
N THR A 2 -22.58 11.19 15.22
CA THR A 2 -21.70 11.88 14.28
C THR A 2 -20.60 10.90 13.91
N ILE A 3 -20.34 10.71 12.62
CA ILE A 3 -19.23 9.88 12.15
C ILE A 3 -17.98 10.77 12.18
N PRO A 4 -16.90 10.39 12.88
CA PRO A 4 -15.63 11.13 12.82
C PRO A 4 -15.08 11.11 11.39
N VAL A 5 -14.53 12.24 10.94
CA VAL A 5 -14.02 12.40 9.57
C VAL A 5 -12.63 13.04 9.63
N CYS A 6 -11.70 12.48 8.87
CA CYS A 6 -10.38 13.04 8.56
C CYS A 6 -10.39 13.42 7.07
N LEU A 7 -9.84 14.58 6.72
CA LEU A 7 -9.51 14.89 5.33
C LEU A 7 -7.98 14.96 5.26
N VAL A 8 -7.43 14.31 4.24
CA VAL A 8 -5.99 14.20 4.02
C VAL A 8 -5.64 14.68 2.62
N GLU A 9 -4.38 15.06 2.41
CA GLU A 9 -3.89 15.53 1.11
C GLU A 9 -3.45 14.36 0.24
N GLU A 10 -2.65 13.46 0.80
CA GLU A 10 -2.14 12.27 0.12
C GLU A 10 -2.77 11.00 0.71
N HIS A 11 -2.99 9.98 -0.11
CA HIS A 11 -3.78 8.83 0.31
C HIS A 11 -3.16 8.01 1.46
N HIS A 12 -1.82 7.88 1.48
CA HIS A 12 -1.12 7.19 2.57
C HIS A 12 -1.30 7.84 3.95
N GLU A 13 -1.73 9.11 4.01
CA GLU A 13 -1.97 9.82 5.26
C GLU A 13 -3.18 9.27 6.01
N ALA A 14 -4.06 8.52 5.32
CA ALA A 14 -5.11 7.74 5.94
C ALA A 14 -4.57 6.86 7.08
N TYR A 15 -3.34 6.34 6.93
CA TYR A 15 -2.66 5.53 7.95
C TYR A 15 -2.57 6.26 9.30
N PHE A 16 -2.05 7.49 9.34
CA PHE A 16 -1.96 8.22 10.60
C PHE A 16 -3.34 8.69 11.08
N CYS A 17 -4.32 8.94 10.19
CA CYS A 17 -5.68 9.25 10.62
C CYS A 17 -6.32 8.06 11.36
N TRP A 18 -6.03 6.82 10.95
CA TRP A 18 -6.49 5.65 11.69
C TRP A 18 -5.87 5.56 13.09
N HIS A 19 -4.57 5.85 13.23
CA HIS A 19 -3.91 5.96 14.53
C HIS A 19 -4.49 7.10 15.38
N TYR A 20 -4.84 8.24 14.76
CA TYR A 20 -5.56 9.30 15.44
C TYR A 20 -6.94 8.83 15.94
N PHE A 21 -7.67 8.04 15.16
CA PHE A 21 -8.96 7.48 15.58
C PHE A 21 -8.80 6.45 16.71
N MET A 22 -7.72 5.67 16.71
CA MET A 22 -7.36 4.76 17.82
C MET A 22 -7.04 5.52 19.10
N ASP A 23 -6.23 6.58 19.02
CA ASP A 23 -5.85 7.43 20.17
C ASP A 23 -7.09 8.10 20.81
N ARG A 24 -8.14 8.31 20.01
CA ARG A 24 -9.44 8.85 20.46
C ARG A 24 -10.46 7.79 20.87
N GLU A 25 -10.11 6.51 20.78
CA GLU A 25 -10.98 5.36 21.05
C GLU A 25 -12.26 5.37 20.19
N TRP A 26 -12.20 5.95 18.98
CA TRP A 26 -13.31 5.93 18.02
C TRP A 26 -13.39 4.63 17.23
N ILE A 27 -12.25 3.94 17.09
CA ILE A 27 -12.14 2.59 16.52
C ILE A 27 -11.36 1.69 17.48
N GLY A 28 -11.46 0.38 17.29
CA GLY A 28 -10.69 -0.58 18.08
C GLY A 28 -9.21 -0.52 17.74
N LYS A 29 -8.36 -1.02 18.64
CA LYS A 29 -6.91 -1.15 18.38
C LYS A 29 -6.57 -2.30 17.43
N GLU A 30 -7.48 -3.25 17.25
CA GLU A 30 -7.31 -4.40 16.37
C GLU A 30 -8.67 -4.89 15.85
N GLY A 31 -8.65 -5.62 14.72
CA GLY A 31 -9.80 -6.36 14.23
C GLY A 31 -10.92 -5.51 13.62
N ASN A 32 -10.61 -4.29 13.17
CA ASN A 32 -11.57 -3.45 12.46
C ASN A 32 -11.74 -3.91 11.02
N TYR A 33 -12.84 -3.48 10.40
CA TYR A 33 -13.13 -3.66 8.98
C TYR A 33 -12.76 -2.40 8.21
N LEU A 34 -11.87 -2.53 7.23
CA LEU A 34 -11.57 -1.45 6.28
C LEU A 34 -12.45 -1.62 5.04
N LEU A 35 -13.33 -0.65 4.77
CA LEU A 35 -13.95 -0.48 3.47
C LEU A 35 -13.22 0.65 2.74
N HIS A 36 -12.46 0.28 1.73
CA HIS A 36 -11.58 1.16 1.00
C HIS A 36 -12.06 1.30 -0.46
N ILE A 37 -12.33 2.55 -0.84
CA ILE A 37 -12.88 2.93 -2.15
C ILE A 37 -11.79 3.70 -2.89
N ASP A 38 -11.26 3.07 -3.93
CA ASP A 38 -10.14 3.57 -4.72
C ASP A 38 -10.15 2.92 -6.11
N HIS A 39 -9.47 3.51 -7.08
CA HIS A 39 -9.15 2.90 -8.37
C HIS A 39 -7.99 1.88 -8.28
N HIS A 40 -7.09 2.07 -7.31
CA HIS A 40 -5.92 1.28 -6.99
C HIS A 40 -6.20 0.37 -5.79
N ASP A 41 -5.35 -0.64 -5.58
CA ASP A 41 -5.57 -1.58 -4.47
C ASP A 41 -4.73 -1.30 -3.22
N ASP A 42 -3.76 -0.39 -3.30
CA ASP A 42 -2.88 0.11 -2.24
C ASP A 42 -2.30 -0.94 -1.29
N LEU A 43 -2.08 -2.12 -1.86
CA LEU A 43 -1.53 -3.30 -1.20
C LEU A 43 -0.18 -3.68 -1.83
N ALA A 44 0.55 -2.72 -2.40
CA ALA A 44 1.88 -2.99 -2.92
C ALA A 44 2.82 -3.43 -1.79
N VAL A 45 3.78 -4.30 -2.13
CA VAL A 45 4.78 -4.82 -1.19
C VAL A 45 6.15 -4.33 -1.62
N PRO A 46 6.54 -3.08 -1.28
CA PRO A 46 7.89 -2.60 -1.51
C PRO A 46 8.88 -3.20 -0.49
N CYS A 47 10.16 -2.87 -0.66
CA CYS A 47 11.09 -2.93 0.45
C CYS A 47 10.93 -1.65 1.28
N TYR A 48 10.32 -1.77 2.46
CA TYR A 48 10.01 -0.64 3.33
C TYR A 48 11.25 -0.05 4.03
N HIS A 49 12.38 -0.76 4.04
CA HIS A 49 13.58 -0.36 4.79
C HIS A 49 13.30 -0.02 6.27
N TRP A 50 12.32 -0.70 6.88
CA TRP A 50 11.84 -0.43 8.24
C TRP A 50 11.87 -1.68 9.14
N ASP A 51 12.16 -1.50 10.43
CA ASP A 51 12.08 -2.57 11.42
C ASP A 51 10.63 -2.78 11.90
N PHE A 52 9.97 -3.80 11.35
CA PHE A 52 8.59 -4.17 11.70
C PHE A 52 8.40 -4.67 13.14
N SER A 53 9.46 -4.80 13.95
CA SER A 53 9.30 -4.97 15.40
C SER A 53 8.98 -3.65 16.13
N ARG A 54 9.09 -2.51 15.42
CA ARG A 54 8.91 -1.15 15.94
C ARG A 54 7.79 -0.42 15.18
N MET A 55 6.60 -0.99 15.19
CA MET A 55 5.42 -0.34 14.62
C MET A 55 5.03 0.91 15.44
N PRO A 56 4.43 1.93 14.80
CA PRO A 56 3.94 3.12 15.51
C PRO A 56 2.95 2.77 16.62
N GLY A 57 3.10 3.39 17.79
CA GLY A 57 2.20 3.18 18.93
C GLY A 57 1.14 4.26 19.13
N ASN A 58 1.20 5.35 18.37
CA ASN A 58 0.31 6.51 18.47
C ASN A 58 0.32 7.34 17.18
N TYR A 59 -0.60 8.31 17.09
CA TYR A 59 -0.72 9.24 15.95
C TYR A 59 0.59 9.90 15.54
N ARG A 60 1.39 10.42 16.50
CA ARG A 60 2.62 11.16 16.16
C ARG A 60 3.66 10.25 15.53
N GLU A 61 3.84 9.05 16.09
CA GLU A 61 4.75 8.05 15.52
C GLU A 61 4.25 7.57 14.15
N ALA A 62 2.94 7.49 13.95
CA ALA A 62 2.35 7.11 12.66
C ALA A 62 2.59 8.18 11.59
N VAL A 63 2.57 9.48 11.95
CA VAL A 63 2.96 10.57 11.04
C VAL A 63 4.42 10.41 10.59
N ASP A 64 5.34 10.17 11.52
CA ASP A 64 6.76 9.96 11.18
C ASP A 64 6.94 8.73 10.28
N PHE A 65 6.22 7.65 10.57
CA PHE A 65 6.26 6.41 9.79
C PHE A 65 5.74 6.62 8.36
N VAL A 66 4.61 7.29 8.19
CA VAL A 66 4.02 7.60 6.88
C VAL A 66 5.04 8.32 5.99
N TYR A 67 5.57 9.45 6.44
CA TYR A 67 6.45 10.27 5.57
C TYR A 67 7.87 9.72 5.40
N GLN A 68 8.31 8.78 6.24
CA GLN A 68 9.66 8.19 6.13
C GLN A 68 9.66 6.85 5.41
N VAL A 69 8.53 6.13 5.40
CA VAL A 69 8.49 4.71 5.03
C VAL A 69 7.44 4.38 3.98
N LEU A 70 6.26 4.99 4.08
CA LEU A 70 5.11 4.56 3.27
C LEU A 70 5.03 5.30 1.95
N GLY A 71 4.74 4.55 0.89
CA GLY A 71 4.29 5.08 -0.38
C GLY A 71 2.77 5.21 -0.42
N VAL A 72 2.27 6.01 -1.36
CA VAL A 72 0.83 6.18 -1.60
C VAL A 72 0.10 4.86 -1.91
N ALA A 73 0.80 3.84 -2.39
CA ALA A 73 0.21 2.56 -2.83
C ALA A 73 0.53 1.34 -1.94
N ASP A 74 1.10 1.54 -0.74
CA ASP A 74 1.55 0.42 0.11
C ASP A 74 1.15 0.50 1.60
N PHE A 75 0.45 1.57 2.00
CA PHE A 75 0.17 1.87 3.40
C PHE A 75 -0.83 0.92 4.09
N ILE A 76 -1.66 0.18 3.33
CA ILE A 76 -2.67 -0.73 3.91
C ILE A 76 -2.00 -1.95 4.56
N LEU A 77 -0.95 -2.50 3.97
CA LEU A 77 -0.33 -3.73 4.48
C LEU A 77 0.33 -3.55 5.86
N PRO A 78 1.06 -2.46 6.14
CA PRO A 78 1.50 -2.14 7.49
C PRO A 78 0.35 -2.09 8.51
N ALA A 79 -0.81 -1.51 8.16
CA ALA A 79 -1.99 -1.46 9.02
C ALA A 79 -2.61 -2.86 9.26
N VAL A 80 -2.58 -3.72 8.25
CA VAL A 80 -2.94 -5.13 8.42
C VAL A 80 -1.94 -5.84 9.33
N TYR A 81 -0.64 -5.57 9.19
CA TYR A 81 0.42 -6.21 9.96
C TYR A 81 0.33 -5.91 11.45
N GLU A 82 0.02 -4.67 11.83
CA GLU A 82 -0.28 -4.29 13.22
C GLU A 82 -1.65 -4.80 13.72
N LYS A 83 -2.38 -5.55 12.88
CA LYS A 83 -3.70 -6.14 13.15
C LYS A 83 -4.83 -5.13 13.28
N LEU A 84 -4.60 -3.87 12.88
CA LEU A 84 -5.62 -2.84 12.89
C LEU A 84 -6.84 -3.27 12.07
N PHE A 85 -6.60 -3.88 10.91
CA PHE A 85 -7.63 -4.45 10.05
C PHE A 85 -7.47 -5.96 9.87
N ASN A 86 -8.55 -6.71 10.14
CA ASN A 86 -8.63 -8.15 9.86
C ASN A 86 -9.39 -8.45 8.55
N VAL A 87 -10.17 -7.48 8.06
CA VAL A 87 -10.84 -7.51 6.77
C VAL A 87 -10.52 -6.22 6.02
N VAL A 88 -9.96 -6.38 4.83
CA VAL A 88 -9.72 -5.28 3.87
C VAL A 88 -10.65 -5.50 2.69
N HIS A 89 -11.65 -4.64 2.55
CA HIS A 89 -12.63 -4.68 1.48
C HIS A 89 -12.35 -3.57 0.47
N LEU A 90 -11.89 -3.98 -0.71
CA LEU A 90 -11.59 -3.07 -1.81
C LEU A 90 -12.78 -2.94 -2.76
N MET A 91 -13.23 -1.70 -2.98
CA MET A 91 -14.23 -1.32 -3.96
C MET A 91 -13.58 -0.64 -5.17
N LEU A 92 -12.91 -1.44 -6.01
CA LEU A 92 -12.13 -0.94 -7.15
C LEU A 92 -12.96 -0.44 -8.34
N ARG A 93 -14.27 -0.71 -8.34
CA ARG A 93 -15.15 -0.43 -9.48
C ARG A 93 -16.54 -0.06 -9.00
N VAL A 94 -17.12 0.94 -9.67
CA VAL A 94 -18.52 1.35 -9.49
C VAL A 94 -19.49 0.34 -10.13
N SER A 95 -19.01 -0.63 -10.90
CA SER A 95 -19.88 -1.66 -11.49
C SER A 95 -20.29 -2.70 -10.44
N PRO A 96 -21.59 -3.03 -10.30
CA PRO A 96 -22.02 -4.09 -9.40
C PRO A 96 -21.34 -5.42 -9.74
N GLN A 97 -20.69 -6.01 -8.75
CA GLN A 97 -20.05 -7.32 -8.84
C GLN A 97 -20.32 -8.10 -7.55
N GLU A 98 -20.41 -9.43 -7.62
CA GLU A 98 -20.32 -10.25 -6.41
C GLU A 98 -18.97 -10.01 -5.74
N TYR A 99 -18.96 -9.93 -4.40
CA TYR A 99 -17.70 -9.88 -3.69
C TYR A 99 -17.04 -11.26 -3.65
N GLN A 100 -15.72 -11.28 -3.62
CA GLN A 100 -14.94 -12.50 -3.42
C GLN A 100 -14.01 -12.33 -2.23
N ASP A 101 -14.06 -13.30 -1.33
CA ASP A 101 -13.18 -13.35 -0.16
C ASP A 101 -11.96 -14.21 -0.48
N MET A 102 -10.80 -13.66 -0.18
CA MET A 102 -9.52 -14.32 -0.29
C MET A 102 -8.81 -14.19 1.05
N LYS A 103 -8.36 -15.32 1.58
CA LYS A 103 -7.62 -15.34 2.83
C LYS A 103 -6.13 -15.21 2.56
N TYR A 104 -5.49 -14.32 3.31
CA TYR A 104 -4.07 -14.04 3.21
C TYR A 104 -3.41 -14.25 4.56
N VAL A 105 -2.12 -14.50 4.49
CA VAL A 105 -1.22 -14.61 5.61
C VAL A 105 0.01 -13.76 5.31
N MET A 106 0.49 -13.05 6.32
CA MET A 106 1.63 -12.16 6.22
C MET A 106 2.58 -12.39 7.39
N LYS A 107 3.88 -12.16 7.16
CA LYS A 107 4.90 -12.18 8.19
C LYS A 107 6.00 -11.18 7.85
N ALA A 108 6.53 -10.48 8.85
CA ALA A 108 7.70 -9.65 8.66
C ALA A 108 8.99 -10.49 8.56
N LYS A 109 9.89 -10.07 7.69
CA LYS A 109 11.27 -10.55 7.61
C LYS A 109 12.18 -9.35 7.42
N GLU A 110 12.96 -9.03 8.45
CA GLU A 110 13.84 -7.84 8.44
C GLU A 110 13.06 -6.58 8.06
N THR A 111 13.27 -6.05 6.85
CA THR A 111 12.64 -4.82 6.35
C THR A 111 11.51 -5.04 5.35
N GLU A 112 11.00 -6.26 5.25
CA GLU A 112 10.00 -6.67 4.27
C GLU A 112 8.78 -7.31 4.94
N LEU A 113 7.60 -7.07 4.36
CA LEU A 113 6.40 -7.83 4.66
C LEU A 113 6.24 -8.93 3.62
N ILE A 114 6.34 -10.19 4.04
CA ILE A 114 6.13 -11.33 3.16
C ILE A 114 4.65 -11.68 3.17
N LEU A 115 3.96 -11.37 2.08
CA LEU A 115 2.55 -11.65 1.86
C LEU A 115 2.36 -12.94 1.04
N SER A 116 1.41 -13.79 1.45
CA SER A 116 1.00 -14.95 0.66
C SER A 116 -0.49 -15.26 0.85
N LYS A 117 -1.08 -15.96 -0.13
CA LYS A 117 -2.40 -16.57 0.06
C LYS A 117 -2.31 -17.61 1.16
N GLU A 118 -3.30 -17.65 2.04
CA GLU A 118 -3.33 -18.65 3.09
C GLU A 118 -3.49 -20.05 2.47
N ILE A 119 -2.51 -20.91 2.75
CA ILE A 119 -2.62 -22.36 2.58
C ILE A 119 -3.03 -22.98 3.93
N PRO A 120 -4.28 -23.46 4.11
CA PRO A 120 -4.78 -23.92 5.41
C PRO A 120 -3.96 -25.04 6.04
N LEU A 121 -3.47 -25.99 5.22
CA LEU A 121 -2.66 -27.11 5.70
C LEU A 121 -1.29 -26.68 6.26
N VAL A 122 -0.74 -25.57 5.75
CA VAL A 122 0.59 -25.07 6.13
C VAL A 122 0.46 -24.05 7.26
N HIS A 123 -0.46 -23.10 7.13
CA HIS A 123 -0.55 -21.94 8.01
C HIS A 123 -1.60 -22.10 9.11
N GLY A 124 -2.59 -22.99 8.96
CA GLY A 124 -3.73 -23.08 9.87
C GLY A 124 -3.33 -23.34 11.32
N LYS A 125 -2.24 -24.06 11.55
CA LYS A 125 -1.68 -24.32 12.90
C LYS A 125 -1.19 -23.05 13.63
N TYR A 126 -0.89 -21.98 12.90
CA TYR A 126 -0.37 -20.74 13.48
C TYR A 126 -1.45 -19.71 13.81
N ARG A 127 -2.72 -19.95 13.43
CA ARG A 127 -3.81 -18.97 13.64
C ARG A 127 -4.04 -18.59 15.10
N ASN A 128 -3.76 -19.54 16.00
CA ASN A 128 -3.91 -19.36 17.44
C ASN A 128 -2.55 -19.30 18.16
N ASP A 129 -1.46 -19.21 17.40
CA ASP A 129 -0.09 -19.14 17.92
C ASP A 129 0.40 -17.70 17.85
N ALA A 130 0.28 -17.01 18.99
CA ALA A 130 0.66 -15.61 19.12
C ALA A 130 2.17 -15.37 18.88
N ASP A 131 3.01 -16.39 19.09
CA ASP A 131 4.47 -16.29 18.98
C ASP A 131 4.96 -16.60 17.55
N SER A 132 4.08 -17.07 16.66
CA SER A 132 4.45 -17.46 15.30
C SER A 132 4.90 -16.31 14.41
N GLY A 133 4.50 -15.08 14.76
CA GLY A 133 4.69 -13.86 13.97
C GLY A 133 3.84 -13.81 12.68
N TYR A 134 2.91 -14.76 12.49
CA TYR A 134 1.99 -14.74 11.37
C TYR A 134 0.78 -13.85 11.67
N VAL A 135 0.43 -13.02 10.70
CA VAL A 135 -0.77 -12.17 10.71
C VAL A 135 -1.70 -12.68 9.62
N PHE A 136 -2.98 -12.87 9.96
CA PHE A 136 -4.00 -13.39 9.05
C PHE A 136 -5.05 -12.33 8.80
N TYR A 137 -5.43 -12.13 7.55
CA TYR A 137 -6.51 -11.23 7.18
C TYR A 137 -7.32 -11.76 6.00
N THR A 138 -8.50 -11.20 5.80
CA THR A 138 -9.35 -11.47 4.65
C THR A 138 -9.33 -10.26 3.73
N MET A 139 -8.89 -10.45 2.49
CA MET A 139 -9.10 -9.49 1.43
C MET A 139 -10.42 -9.80 0.73
N ARG A 140 -11.34 -8.84 0.74
CA ARG A 140 -12.59 -8.88 -0.02
C ARG A 140 -12.46 -7.92 -1.20
N LYS A 141 -12.75 -8.39 -2.42
CA LYS A 141 -12.78 -7.52 -3.62
C LYS A 141 -14.17 -7.52 -4.24
N GLY A 142 -14.66 -6.33 -4.64
CA GLY A 142 -15.92 -6.13 -5.38
C GLY A 142 -17.08 -5.63 -4.51
N GLY A 143 -18.30 -5.58 -5.06
CA GLY A 143 -19.55 -5.38 -4.30
C GLY A 143 -20.16 -3.98 -4.34
N LEU A 144 -21.41 -3.89 -4.82
CA LEU A 144 -22.40 -2.81 -4.53
C LEU A 144 -23.71 -3.39 -3.96
N LYS A 145 -23.72 -4.69 -3.63
CA LYS A 145 -24.85 -5.33 -2.97
C LYS A 145 -24.87 -4.94 -1.49
N PRO A 146 -26.05 -4.87 -0.86
CA PRO A 146 -26.14 -4.67 0.57
C PRO A 146 -25.28 -5.71 1.31
N ILE A 147 -24.36 -5.21 2.11
CA ILE A 147 -23.48 -6.00 2.96
C ILE A 147 -23.81 -5.67 4.41
N GLN A 148 -23.80 -6.69 5.25
CA GLN A 148 -23.89 -6.51 6.69
C GLN A 148 -22.48 -6.66 7.27
N ILE A 149 -21.95 -5.57 7.80
CA ILE A 149 -20.67 -5.51 8.51
C ILE A 149 -21.01 -5.44 10.00
N GLN A 150 -20.41 -6.31 10.80
CA GLN A 150 -20.67 -6.40 12.24
C GLN A 150 -19.52 -5.82 13.08
N GLU A 151 -18.33 -5.83 12.49
CA GLU A 151 -17.11 -5.27 13.02
C GLU A 151 -17.16 -3.73 13.03
N PRO A 152 -16.36 -3.07 13.88
CA PRO A 152 -16.14 -1.63 13.75
C PRO A 152 -15.63 -1.28 12.34
N LEU A 153 -16.35 -0.39 11.65
CA LEU A 153 -16.10 -0.05 10.26
C LEU A 153 -15.30 1.25 10.16
N VAL A 154 -14.20 1.19 9.40
CA VAL A 154 -13.50 2.36 8.86
C VAL A 154 -13.83 2.47 7.39
N LEU A 155 -14.35 3.63 6.98
CA LEU A 155 -14.54 3.98 5.59
C LEU A 155 -13.37 4.86 5.15
N ASP A 156 -12.69 4.42 4.10
CA ASP A 156 -11.58 5.10 3.45
C ASP A 156 -11.92 5.29 1.97
N VAL A 157 -11.71 6.49 1.46
CA VAL A 157 -12.15 6.90 0.12
C VAL A 157 -11.10 7.82 -0.48
N ASP A 158 -10.40 7.34 -1.51
CA ASP A 158 -9.66 8.24 -2.39
C ASP A 158 -10.66 8.99 -3.27
N LEU A 159 -10.51 10.31 -3.33
CA LEU A 159 -11.39 11.17 -4.09
C LEU A 159 -11.09 11.13 -5.58
N ASP A 160 -9.87 10.73 -5.98
CA ASP A 160 -9.53 10.53 -7.38
C ASP A 160 -10.31 9.36 -7.99
N TYR A 161 -10.86 8.46 -7.16
CA TYR A 161 -11.79 7.39 -7.56
C TYR A 161 -12.92 7.89 -8.47
N PHE A 162 -13.43 9.10 -8.19
CA PHE A 162 -14.54 9.69 -8.94
C PHE A 162 -14.10 10.46 -10.18
N CYS A 163 -12.90 11.02 -10.18
CA CYS A 163 -12.41 11.96 -11.18
C CYS A 163 -10.90 11.83 -11.34
N TRP A 164 -10.44 10.63 -11.72
CA TRP A 164 -9.02 10.37 -11.94
C TRP A 164 -8.54 11.17 -13.16
N ASP A 165 -7.69 12.17 -12.91
CA ASP A 165 -7.03 12.95 -13.94
C ASP A 165 -5.54 12.60 -13.98
N ASP A 166 -5.18 11.68 -14.88
CA ASP A 166 -3.80 11.28 -15.13
C ASP A 166 -3.06 12.28 -16.05
N SER A 167 -3.58 13.51 -16.20
CA SER A 167 -2.96 14.56 -17.00
C SER A 167 -1.53 14.90 -16.54
N CYS A 168 -1.25 14.75 -15.24
CA CYS A 168 0.10 14.93 -14.68
C CYS A 168 1.09 13.82 -15.10
N ALA A 169 0.64 12.57 -15.29
CA ALA A 169 1.49 11.49 -15.81
C ALA A 169 1.67 11.56 -17.34
N THR A 170 0.78 12.26 -18.04
CA THR A 170 0.76 12.33 -19.51
C THR A 170 1.26 13.66 -20.08
N GLY A 171 1.46 14.69 -19.25
CA GLY A 171 1.74 16.06 -19.69
C GLY A 171 3.21 16.45 -19.82
N THR A 172 4.11 15.80 -19.08
CA THR A 172 5.55 16.09 -19.08
C THR A 172 6.36 14.81 -18.99
N GLU A 173 7.35 14.67 -19.87
CA GLU A 173 8.29 13.57 -19.83
C GLU A 173 9.04 13.59 -18.49
N SER A 174 8.76 12.60 -17.62
CA SER A 174 9.41 12.43 -16.33
C SER A 174 10.88 12.06 -16.52
N ARG A 175 11.71 13.08 -16.77
CA ARG A 175 13.14 12.95 -17.04
C ARG A 175 13.98 13.74 -16.04
N ILE A 176 15.12 13.16 -15.70
CA ILE A 176 16.13 13.78 -14.84
C ILE A 176 17.43 13.88 -15.65
N GLU A 177 18.05 15.06 -15.63
CA GLU A 177 19.40 15.23 -16.21
C GLU A 177 20.41 14.44 -15.36
N ILE A 178 21.20 13.59 -16.02
CA ILE A 178 22.23 12.75 -15.39
C ILE A 178 23.61 13.13 -15.92
N THR A 179 24.66 12.69 -15.25
CA THR A 179 26.01 12.88 -15.76
C THR A 179 26.27 11.99 -16.97
N ARG A 180 27.26 12.36 -17.77
CA ARG A 180 27.74 11.54 -18.88
C ARG A 180 28.20 10.16 -18.41
N GLU A 181 28.90 10.11 -17.29
CA GLU A 181 29.41 8.87 -16.72
C GLU A 181 28.27 7.91 -16.34
N ALA A 182 27.21 8.42 -15.71
CA ALA A 182 26.03 7.62 -15.36
C ALA A 182 25.27 7.14 -16.62
N TYR A 183 25.20 7.97 -17.66
CA TYR A 183 24.64 7.57 -18.95
C TYR A 183 25.46 6.45 -19.59
N GLU A 184 26.79 6.61 -19.67
CA GLU A 184 27.70 5.62 -20.23
C GLU A 184 27.65 4.30 -19.44
N GLU A 185 27.63 4.35 -18.11
CA GLU A 185 27.43 3.18 -17.23
C GLU A 185 26.12 2.47 -17.57
N PHE A 186 25.00 3.20 -17.58
CA PHE A 186 23.69 2.63 -17.88
C PHE A 186 23.64 2.02 -19.29
N VAL A 187 24.16 2.71 -20.31
CA VAL A 187 24.02 2.24 -21.70
C VAL A 187 24.96 1.10 -22.06
N SER A 188 26.15 1.07 -21.48
CA SER A 188 27.21 0.09 -21.81
C SER A 188 27.18 -1.16 -20.94
N ASP A 189 26.73 -1.07 -19.68
CA ASP A 189 26.62 -2.24 -18.83
C ASP A 189 25.33 -3.01 -19.15
N ARG A 190 25.51 -4.23 -19.67
CA ARG A 190 24.41 -5.16 -19.96
C ARG A 190 23.72 -5.66 -18.68
N TYR A 191 24.44 -5.64 -17.55
CA TYR A 191 24.00 -6.13 -16.26
C TYR A 191 23.65 -5.02 -15.27
N HIS A 192 23.50 -3.79 -15.76
CA HIS A 192 23.10 -2.65 -14.95
C HIS A 192 21.81 -2.98 -14.17
N PRO A 193 21.73 -2.73 -12.85
CA PRO A 193 20.57 -3.11 -12.03
C PRO A 193 19.22 -2.64 -12.59
N PHE A 194 19.14 -1.37 -13.05
CA PHE A 194 17.92 -0.83 -13.67
C PHE A 194 17.54 -1.46 -15.02
N ARG A 195 18.45 -2.16 -15.70
CA ARG A 195 18.17 -2.91 -16.93
C ARG A 195 17.67 -4.33 -16.66
N LEU A 196 17.97 -4.86 -15.48
CA LEU A 196 17.59 -6.21 -15.05
C LEU A 196 16.27 -6.25 -14.28
N MET A 197 15.57 -5.12 -14.16
CA MET A 197 14.22 -5.08 -13.59
C MET A 197 13.23 -5.91 -14.43
N ALA A 198 12.20 -6.48 -13.78
CA ALA A 198 11.24 -7.39 -14.43
C ALA A 198 10.49 -6.75 -15.63
N LYS A 199 10.41 -5.43 -15.65
CA LYS A 199 10.02 -4.62 -16.81
C LYS A 199 11.12 -3.60 -17.08
N ARG A 200 11.36 -3.29 -18.36
CA ARG A 200 12.28 -2.23 -18.77
C ARG A 200 11.62 -0.88 -18.56
N ILE A 201 11.55 -0.44 -17.30
CA ILE A 201 10.84 0.78 -16.88
C ILE A 201 11.70 2.03 -16.99
N MET A 202 13.01 1.90 -17.12
CA MET A 202 13.94 3.02 -17.17
C MET A 202 14.71 2.99 -18.49
N GLU A 203 14.84 4.16 -19.10
CA GLU A 203 15.65 4.41 -20.28
C GLU A 203 16.55 5.62 -20.06
N ALA A 204 17.47 5.82 -21.00
CA ALA A 204 18.36 6.97 -21.00
C ALA A 204 18.60 7.44 -22.43
N GLU A 205 18.67 8.76 -22.61
CA GLU A 205 18.91 9.42 -23.90
C GLU A 205 20.00 10.49 -23.81
N GLU A 206 20.70 10.70 -24.93
CA GLU A 206 21.53 11.88 -25.15
C GLU A 206 20.78 12.85 -26.06
N ARG A 207 20.61 14.09 -25.61
CA ARG A 207 19.92 15.14 -26.37
C ARG A 207 20.57 16.50 -26.14
N ASP A 208 20.90 17.19 -27.23
CA ASP A 208 21.52 18.52 -27.24
C ASP A 208 22.80 18.61 -26.37
N GLY A 209 23.61 17.54 -26.36
CA GLY A 209 24.85 17.46 -25.58
C GLY A 209 24.66 17.24 -24.08
N LYS A 210 23.42 16.94 -23.65
CA LYS A 210 23.07 16.56 -22.27
C LYS A 210 22.57 15.12 -22.24
N TYR A 211 22.62 14.54 -21.05
CA TYR A 211 22.23 13.15 -20.82
C TYR A 211 21.05 13.10 -19.86
N TYR A 212 20.07 12.26 -20.15
CA TYR A 212 18.84 12.15 -19.36
C TYR A 212 18.54 10.70 -19.06
N SER A 213 17.94 10.44 -17.91
CA SER A 213 17.23 9.20 -17.61
C SER A 213 15.75 9.49 -17.39
N TYR A 214 14.89 8.60 -17.87
CA TYR A 214 13.43 8.76 -17.81
C TYR A 214 12.73 7.41 -17.64
N PHE A 215 11.50 7.45 -17.16
CA PHE A 215 10.63 6.27 -17.12
C PHE A 215 10.02 6.00 -18.49
N ALA A 216 10.20 4.80 -19.01
CA ALA A 216 9.54 4.33 -20.23
C ALA A 216 8.18 3.72 -19.85
N TYR A 217 7.11 4.45 -20.17
CA TYR A 217 5.72 4.01 -20.00
C TYR A 217 5.23 3.20 -21.21
#